data_AF-X8JMC7-F1
#
_entry.id   AF-X8JMC7-F1
#
_cell.length_a   1.000
_cell.length_b   1.000
_cell.length_c   1.000
_cell.angle_alpha   90.00
_cell.angle_beta   90.00
_cell.angle_gamma   90.00
#
_symmetry.space_group_name_H-M   'P 1'
#
loop_
_entity.id
_entity.type
_entity.pdbx_description
1 polymer ?
#
loop_
_entity_poly.entity_id
_entity_poly.type
_entity_poly.pdbx_seq_one_letter_code
_entity_poly.pdbx_strand_id
1 'polypeptide(L)'
;MQGFNKYYPPDYDGEKHKSLNGYRGKHALGDRARKLDQGILITRFELPFNIWCGGCDAHIGMGVRYNAEKRKIGSYYSTPIYAFRCKCHLCSNWFEIKTDPQNTRYIVEYGARQKTKTGIQRRTGGMQYTKTTHRKMHPLIRSSRSKSRRHKKKTTRNMHGHI
;
A
#
# COMPACT_ATOMS: atom_id res chain seq x y z
N MET A 1 12.45 -4.63 -24.39
CA MET A 1 12.45 -3.39 -25.20
C MET A 1 11.02 -2.91 -25.37
N GLN A 2 10.73 -1.66 -25.04
CA GLN A 2 9.45 -1.03 -25.35
C GLN A 2 9.44 -0.67 -26.85
N GLY A 3 8.35 -0.94 -27.56
CA GLY A 3 8.29 -0.74 -29.02
C GLY A 3 8.44 0.73 -29.40
N PHE A 4 9.41 1.05 -30.27
CA PHE A 4 9.66 2.41 -30.76
C PHE A 4 8.57 2.91 -31.71
N ASN A 5 8.04 2.02 -32.55
CA ASN A 5 7.07 2.39 -33.58
C ASN A 5 5.66 1.94 -33.18
N LYS A 6 4.70 2.83 -33.41
CA LYS A 6 3.26 2.56 -33.27
C LYS A 6 2.66 2.52 -34.67
N TYR A 7 1.83 1.52 -34.95
CA TYR A 7 1.08 1.47 -36.20
C TYR A 7 -0.03 2.52 -36.17
N TYR A 8 -0.05 3.39 -37.18
CA TYR A 8 -1.15 4.31 -37.47
C TYR A 8 -1.85 3.81 -38.74
N PRO A 9 -3.18 3.67 -38.73
CA PRO A 9 -3.91 3.23 -39.92
C PRO A 9 -3.87 4.33 -41.00
N PRO A 10 -3.96 3.98 -42.29
CA PRO A 10 -3.71 4.89 -43.42
C PRO A 10 -4.71 6.06 -43.50
N ASP A 11 -5.88 5.90 -42.88
CA ASP A 11 -6.96 6.89 -42.79
C ASP A 11 -6.86 7.77 -41.52
N TYR A 12 -5.87 7.55 -40.65
CA TYR A 12 -5.66 8.35 -39.46
C TYR A 12 -5.04 9.73 -39.79
N ASP A 13 -5.87 10.76 -39.67
CA ASP A 13 -5.44 12.15 -39.66
C ASP A 13 -5.16 12.64 -38.22
N GLY A 14 -3.92 13.08 -37.97
CA GLY A 14 -3.48 13.55 -36.65
C GLY A 14 -4.21 14.80 -36.17
N GLU A 15 -4.62 15.70 -37.07
CA GLU A 15 -5.29 16.94 -36.72
C GLU A 15 -6.75 16.71 -36.35
N LYS A 16 -7.42 15.80 -37.07
CA LYS A 16 -8.84 15.47 -36.83
C LYS A 16 -9.02 14.58 -35.60
N HIS A 17 -8.20 13.54 -35.44
CA HIS A 17 -8.44 12.51 -34.43
C HIS A 17 -7.71 12.75 -33.10
N LYS A 18 -6.69 13.64 -33.08
CA LYS A 18 -5.83 14.01 -31.93
C LYS A 18 -5.01 12.86 -31.33
N SER A 19 -5.60 11.68 -31.17
CA SER A 19 -4.96 10.46 -30.67
C SER A 19 -5.57 9.22 -31.32
N LEU A 20 -4.79 8.13 -31.37
CA LEU A 20 -5.26 6.83 -31.86
C LEU A 20 -6.46 6.28 -31.05
N ASN A 21 -6.56 6.65 -29.77
CA ASN A 21 -7.71 6.31 -28.94
C ASN A 21 -8.96 7.05 -29.38
N GLY A 22 -8.84 8.34 -29.72
CA GLY A 22 -9.92 9.16 -30.28
C GLY A 22 -10.41 8.64 -31.63
N TYR A 23 -9.49 8.25 -32.52
CA TYR A 23 -9.82 7.58 -33.79
C TYR A 23 -10.64 6.30 -33.58
N ARG A 24 -10.34 5.52 -32.53
CA ARG A 24 -11.06 4.28 -32.19
C ARG A 24 -12.30 4.48 -31.32
N GLY A 25 -12.65 5.73 -30.98
CA GLY A 25 -13.75 6.03 -30.06
C GLY A 25 -13.55 5.49 -28.63
N LYS A 26 -12.30 5.24 -28.21
CA LYS A 26 -11.99 4.67 -26.90
C LYS A 26 -11.45 5.75 -25.97
N HIS A 27 -11.88 5.71 -24.71
CA HIS A 27 -11.28 6.56 -23.67
C HIS A 27 -9.89 6.05 -23.28
N ALA A 28 -8.94 6.96 -23.01
CA ALA A 28 -7.56 6.59 -22.66
C ALA A 28 -7.46 5.75 -21.37
N LEU A 29 -8.36 6.01 -20.41
CA LEU A 29 -8.46 5.25 -19.16
C LEU A 29 -9.29 3.95 -19.30
N GLY A 30 -9.84 3.67 -20.49
CA GLY A 30 -10.65 2.48 -20.79
C GLY A 30 -11.78 2.27 -19.78
N ASP A 31 -11.92 1.02 -19.32
CA ASP A 31 -12.97 0.60 -18.39
C ASP A 31 -12.97 1.33 -17.03
N ARG A 32 -11.85 1.93 -16.65
CA ARG A 32 -11.78 2.70 -15.39
C ARG A 32 -12.59 3.98 -15.44
N ALA A 33 -12.82 4.52 -16.65
CA ALA A 33 -13.58 5.73 -16.90
C ALA A 33 -15.08 5.47 -17.13
N ARG A 34 -15.59 4.25 -16.91
CA ARG A 34 -17.03 3.93 -17.06
C ARG A 34 -17.96 4.83 -16.25
N LYS A 35 -17.48 5.42 -15.14
CA LYS A 35 -18.25 6.34 -14.27
C LYS A 35 -17.69 7.77 -14.26
N LEU A 36 -16.93 8.13 -15.30
CA LEU A 36 -16.27 9.44 -15.36
C LEU A 36 -17.27 10.60 -15.42
N ASP A 37 -18.43 10.38 -16.05
CA ASP A 37 -19.53 11.35 -16.10
C ASP A 37 -20.07 11.72 -14.70
N GLN A 38 -19.94 10.80 -13.74
CA GLN A 38 -20.30 11.00 -12.33
C GLN A 38 -19.13 11.58 -11.50
N GLY A 39 -17.99 11.88 -12.13
CA GLY A 39 -16.76 12.30 -11.45
C GLY A 39 -16.06 11.18 -10.67
N ILE A 40 -16.41 9.92 -10.95
CA ILE A 40 -15.88 8.74 -10.25
C ILE A 40 -14.87 8.02 -11.16
N LEU A 41 -13.63 7.87 -10.68
CA LEU A 41 -12.60 7.09 -11.36
C LEU A 41 -12.31 5.80 -10.61
N ILE A 42 -12.39 4.66 -11.29
CA ILE A 42 -12.02 3.37 -10.69
C ILE A 42 -10.49 3.26 -10.64
N THR A 43 -9.93 3.24 -9.43
CA THR A 43 -8.47 3.21 -9.20
C THR A 43 -8.07 2.00 -8.36
N ARG A 44 -6.87 1.48 -8.55
CA ARG A 44 -6.32 0.40 -7.71
C ARG A 44 -5.71 1.02 -6.45
N PHE A 45 -6.36 0.83 -5.31
CA PHE A 45 -5.97 1.43 -4.04
C PHE A 45 -5.41 0.36 -3.10
N GLU A 46 -4.28 0.66 -2.45
CA GLU A 46 -3.68 -0.20 -1.42
C GLU A 46 -4.01 0.38 -0.04
N LEU A 47 -4.47 -0.45 0.89
CA LEU A 47 -4.83 0.04 2.22
C LEU A 47 -3.60 0.54 3.00
N PRO A 48 -3.59 1.80 3.49
CA PRO A 48 -2.43 2.38 4.18
C PRO A 48 -2.26 1.88 5.63
N PHE A 49 -3.31 1.29 6.22
CA PHE A 49 -3.29 0.77 7.58
C PHE A 49 -4.26 -0.40 7.74
N ASN A 50 -4.14 -1.12 8.85
CA ASN A 50 -5.03 -2.21 9.21
C ASN A 50 -6.41 -1.67 9.59
N ILE A 51 -7.46 -2.30 9.09
CA ILE A 51 -8.86 -1.94 9.39
C ILE A 51 -9.66 -3.16 9.83
N TRP A 52 -10.70 -2.91 10.61
CA TRP A 52 -11.76 -3.86 10.93
C TRP A 52 -13.00 -3.47 10.15
N CYS A 53 -13.56 -4.41 9.38
CA CYS A 53 -14.78 -4.13 8.61
C CYS A 53 -15.98 -4.03 9.54
N GLY A 54 -16.79 -2.97 9.44
CA GLY A 54 -17.97 -2.81 10.30
C GLY A 54 -19.15 -3.71 9.95
N GLY A 55 -19.06 -4.54 8.89
CA GLY A 55 -20.14 -5.45 8.48
C GLY A 55 -19.91 -6.90 8.91
N CYS A 56 -18.68 -7.40 8.77
CA CYS A 56 -18.32 -8.79 9.10
C CYS A 56 -17.29 -8.90 10.23
N ASP A 57 -16.89 -7.77 10.84
CA ASP A 57 -15.87 -7.67 11.90
C ASP A 57 -14.55 -8.39 11.59
N ALA A 58 -14.27 -8.64 10.32
CA ALA A 58 -13.04 -9.25 9.88
C ALA A 58 -11.90 -8.22 9.81
N HIS A 59 -10.70 -8.67 10.15
CA HIS A 59 -9.48 -7.89 10.05
C HIS A 59 -8.95 -7.87 8.62
N ILE A 60 -8.74 -6.67 8.08
CA ILE A 60 -8.13 -6.46 6.77
C ILE A 60 -6.75 -5.84 6.99
N GLY A 61 -5.73 -6.54 6.51
CA GLY A 61 -4.34 -6.11 6.62
C GLY A 61 -4.03 -4.87 5.76
N MET A 62 -3.03 -4.12 6.20
CA MET A 62 -2.34 -3.10 5.42
C MET A 62 -1.78 -3.71 4.13
N GLY A 63 -1.83 -2.96 3.03
CA GLY A 63 -1.32 -3.38 1.72
C GLY A 63 -2.29 -4.24 0.89
N VAL A 64 -3.46 -4.60 1.42
CA VAL A 64 -4.49 -5.28 0.61
C VAL A 64 -5.00 -4.33 -0.48
N ARG A 65 -5.10 -4.86 -1.71
CA ARG A 65 -5.44 -4.10 -2.92
C ARG A 65 -6.93 -4.16 -3.22
N TYR A 66 -7.54 -3.02 -3.48
CA TYR A 66 -8.94 -2.89 -3.86
C TYR A 66 -9.11 -2.14 -5.18
N ASN A 67 -10.18 -2.46 -5.91
CA ASN A 67 -10.72 -1.58 -6.93
C ASN A 67 -11.60 -0.56 -6.21
N ALA A 68 -11.09 0.64 -6.04
CA ALA A 68 -11.74 1.71 -5.31
C ALA A 68 -12.40 2.70 -6.27
N GLU A 69 -13.58 3.18 -5.89
CA GLU A 69 -14.23 4.32 -6.54
C GLU A 69 -13.63 5.60 -5.94
N LYS A 70 -12.78 6.27 -6.72
CA LYS A 70 -12.16 7.55 -6.34
C LYS A 70 -13.10 8.69 -6.72
N ARG A 71 -13.53 9.46 -5.73
CA ARG A 71 -14.35 10.67 -5.90
C ARG A 71 -13.68 11.89 -5.27
N LYS A 72 -13.81 13.06 -5.87
CA LYS A 72 -13.38 14.34 -5.27
C LYS A 72 -14.53 14.91 -4.45
N ILE A 73 -14.35 15.09 -3.14
CA ILE A 73 -15.41 15.58 -2.24
C ILE A 73 -15.27 17.08 -1.96
N GLY A 74 -14.03 17.57 -1.90
CA GLY A 74 -13.77 18.97 -1.61
C GLY A 74 -12.31 19.32 -1.82
N SER A 75 -11.86 20.39 -1.20
CA SER A 75 -10.47 20.84 -1.23
C SER A 75 -10.07 21.46 0.11
N TYR A 76 -8.84 21.19 0.53
CA TYR A 76 -8.16 21.89 1.60
C TYR A 76 -7.21 22.91 0.96
N TYR A 77 -7.61 24.18 0.95
CA TYR A 77 -6.99 25.22 0.12
C TYR A 77 -6.94 24.80 -1.37
N SER A 78 -5.74 24.69 -1.95
CA SER A 78 -5.52 24.22 -3.32
C SER A 78 -5.48 22.69 -3.45
N THR A 79 -5.35 21.94 -2.35
CA THR A 79 -5.17 20.49 -2.38
C THR A 79 -6.53 19.77 -2.38
N PRO A 80 -6.85 18.94 -3.38
CA PRO A 80 -8.12 18.22 -3.44
C PRO A 80 -8.20 17.12 -2.37
N ILE A 81 -9.37 17.01 -1.74
CA ILE A 81 -9.72 15.92 -0.83
C ILE A 81 -10.41 14.83 -1.64
N TYR A 82 -9.82 13.64 -1.64
CA TYR A 82 -10.38 12.46 -2.28
C TYR A 82 -11.01 11.53 -1.26
N ALA A 83 -12.11 10.90 -1.66
CA ALA A 83 -12.62 9.71 -1.02
C ALA A 83 -12.45 8.49 -1.91
N PHE A 84 -12.15 7.39 -1.26
CA PHE A 84 -12.01 6.07 -1.84
C PHE A 84 -13.08 5.18 -1.22
N ARG A 85 -14.08 4.84 -2.02
CA ARG A 85 -15.11 3.88 -1.63
C ARG A 85 -14.70 2.49 -2.10
N CYS A 86 -14.62 1.56 -1.17
CA CYS A 86 -14.13 0.20 -1.39
C CYS A 86 -15.17 -0.83 -0.92
N LYS A 87 -15.32 -1.92 -1.66
CA LYS A 87 -16.13 -3.07 -1.25
C LYS A 87 -15.26 -4.05 -0.46
N CYS A 88 -15.76 -4.57 0.66
CA CYS A 88 -15.07 -5.61 1.40
C CYS A 88 -14.94 -6.90 0.55
N HIS A 89 -13.84 -7.63 0.71
CA HIS A 89 -13.64 -8.90 -0.01
C HIS A 89 -14.37 -10.09 0.64
N LEU A 90 -14.73 -9.96 1.92
CA LEU A 90 -15.42 -11.01 2.70
C LEU A 90 -16.93 -10.78 2.77
N CYS A 91 -17.42 -9.56 2.58
CA CYS A 91 -18.85 -9.24 2.67
C CYS A 91 -19.27 -8.21 1.61
N SER A 92 -20.57 -7.99 1.49
CA SER A 92 -21.17 -6.99 0.60
C SER A 92 -21.10 -5.56 1.15
N ASN A 93 -20.51 -5.35 2.33
CA ASN A 93 -20.41 -4.03 2.94
C ASN A 93 -19.40 -3.13 2.22
N TRP A 94 -19.71 -1.84 2.21
CA TRP A 94 -18.88 -0.80 1.64
C TRP A 94 -18.28 0.06 2.76
N PHE A 95 -17.01 0.41 2.61
CA PHE A 95 -16.33 1.33 3.50
C PHE A 95 -15.70 2.47 2.71
N GLU A 96 -15.51 3.60 3.38
CA GLU A 96 -15.00 4.82 2.77
C GLU A 96 -13.81 5.39 3.53
N ILE A 97 -12.77 5.73 2.78
CA ILE A 97 -11.52 6.32 3.28
C ILE A 97 -11.33 7.67 2.62
N LYS A 98 -11.10 8.71 3.41
CA LYS A 98 -10.79 10.07 2.95
C LYS A 98 -9.32 10.41 3.15
N THR A 99 -8.80 11.26 2.27
CA THR A 99 -7.51 11.93 2.47
C THR A 99 -7.69 13.14 3.39
N ASP A 100 -6.79 13.32 4.35
CA ASP A 100 -6.69 14.52 5.21
C ASP A 100 -5.36 15.23 4.89
N PRO A 101 -5.36 16.25 4.01
CA PRO A 101 -4.14 16.97 3.64
C PRO A 101 -3.52 17.75 4.80
N GLN A 102 -4.31 18.21 5.78
CA GLN A 102 -3.82 18.98 6.91
C GLN A 102 -2.85 18.16 7.78
N ASN A 103 -3.19 16.88 7.99
CA ASN A 103 -2.43 15.97 8.84
C ASN A 103 -1.68 14.89 8.03
N THR A 104 -1.59 15.07 6.71
CA THR A 104 -0.91 14.15 5.76
C THR A 104 -1.27 12.67 5.97
N ARG A 105 -2.53 12.39 6.31
CA ARG A 105 -3.00 11.04 6.66
C ARG A 105 -4.26 10.65 5.91
N TYR A 106 -4.58 9.36 5.96
CA TYR A 106 -5.88 8.85 5.54
C TYR A 106 -6.75 8.64 6.79
N ILE A 107 -8.03 8.94 6.68
CA ILE A 107 -9.02 8.74 7.73
C ILE A 107 -10.12 7.81 7.22
N VAL A 108 -10.61 6.93 8.07
CA VAL A 108 -11.80 6.13 7.76
C VAL A 108 -13.01 6.97 8.15
N GLU A 109 -13.92 7.20 7.20
CA GLU A 109 -15.15 7.94 7.46
C GLU A 109 -16.30 7.00 7.78
N TYR A 110 -16.48 5.94 7.00
CA TYR A 110 -17.64 5.05 7.09
C TYR A 110 -17.27 3.58 6.90
N GLY A 111 -18.03 2.69 7.53
CA GLY A 111 -18.06 1.25 7.23
C GLY A 111 -16.85 0.43 7.71
N ALA A 112 -15.87 1.06 8.36
CA ALA A 112 -14.74 0.38 8.96
C ALA A 112 -14.20 1.13 10.18
N ARG A 113 -13.42 0.43 11.01
CA ARG A 113 -12.69 0.98 12.15
C ARG A 113 -11.19 0.81 11.93
N GLN A 114 -10.43 1.90 12.08
CA GLN A 114 -8.98 1.84 12.00
C GLN A 114 -8.40 1.16 13.23
N LYS A 115 -7.49 0.20 13.04
CA LYS A 115 -6.71 -0.37 14.15
C LYS A 115 -5.63 0.63 14.56
N THR A 116 -5.84 1.33 15.67
CA THR A 116 -4.83 2.18 16.29
C THR A 116 -3.69 1.31 16.84
N LYS A 117 -2.45 1.63 16.46
CA LYS A 117 -1.27 1.12 17.18
C LYS A 117 -1.21 1.89 18.50
N THR A 118 -1.74 1.29 19.56
CA THR A 118 -1.73 1.86 20.91
C THR A 118 -0.31 2.24 21.33
N GLY A 119 -0.15 3.52 21.64
CA GLY A 119 1.05 4.09 22.25
C GLY A 119 0.87 5.50 22.82
N ILE A 120 -0.27 6.18 22.57
CA ILE A 120 -0.60 7.44 23.27
C ILE A 120 -2.10 7.46 23.56
N GLN A 121 -2.47 7.01 24.76
CA GLN A 121 -3.76 7.37 25.35
C GLN A 121 -3.60 8.79 25.90
N ARG A 122 -4.31 9.79 25.34
CA ARG A 122 -4.54 11.04 26.08
C ARG A 122 -5.60 10.74 27.14
N ARG A 123 -5.16 10.27 28.32
CA ARG A 123 -6.01 10.23 29.52
C ARG A 123 -5.68 11.43 30.39
N THR A 124 -6.64 12.32 30.53
CA THR A 124 -6.77 13.14 31.74
C THR A 124 -6.83 12.17 32.92
N GLY A 125 -5.81 12.18 33.77
CA GLY A 125 -5.75 11.38 35.00
C GLY A 125 -5.08 10.00 34.87
N GLY A 126 -3.83 9.92 35.32
CA GLY A 126 -3.23 8.70 35.91
C GLY A 126 -2.69 7.65 34.92
N MET A 127 -1.39 7.72 34.62
CA MET A 127 -0.65 6.71 33.87
C MET A 127 -0.22 5.55 34.79
N GLN A 128 -0.79 4.36 34.62
CA GLN A 128 -0.26 3.11 35.19
C GLN A 128 0.37 2.29 34.06
N TYR A 129 1.68 2.06 34.14
CA TYR A 129 2.40 1.15 33.24
C TYR A 129 2.20 -0.28 33.73
N THR A 130 1.54 -1.13 32.96
CA THR A 130 1.59 -2.57 33.22
C THR A 130 2.96 -3.10 32.81
N LYS A 131 3.79 -3.39 33.81
CA LYS A 131 5.13 -3.97 33.64
C LYS A 131 4.98 -5.41 33.16
N THR A 132 5.35 -5.69 31.91
CA THR A 132 5.64 -7.07 31.47
C THR A 132 7.11 -7.16 31.05
N THR A 133 7.91 -7.65 32.00
CA THR A 133 9.23 -8.28 31.89
C THR A 133 10.36 -7.49 31.20
N HIS A 134 11.23 -6.97 32.07
CA HIS A 134 12.54 -6.40 31.78
C HIS A 134 13.51 -7.48 31.25
N ARG A 135 13.72 -7.60 29.93
CA ARG A 135 14.93 -8.27 29.42
C ARG A 135 16.01 -7.21 29.25
N LYS A 136 16.87 -7.06 30.27
CA LYS A 136 18.02 -6.13 30.26
C LYS A 136 18.91 -6.45 29.05
N MET A 137 18.95 -5.58 28.04
CA MET A 137 20.03 -5.57 27.05
C MET A 137 21.13 -4.65 27.57
N HIS A 138 22.30 -5.23 27.84
CA HIS A 138 23.50 -4.50 28.24
C HIS A 138 24.07 -3.77 27.00
N PRO A 139 24.47 -2.49 27.11
CA PRO A 139 25.04 -1.77 25.96
C PRO A 139 26.44 -2.34 25.69
N LEU A 140 26.59 -3.13 24.62
CA LEU A 140 27.89 -3.63 24.21
C LEU A 140 28.67 -2.51 23.53
N ILE A 141 29.64 -2.01 24.28
CA ILE A 141 30.79 -1.20 23.89
C ILE A 141 31.35 -1.69 22.55
N ARG A 142 31.53 -0.75 21.61
CA ARG A 142 32.20 -0.95 20.32
C ARG A 142 33.67 -1.29 20.54
N SER A 143 33.97 -2.57 20.77
CA SER A 143 35.32 -3.10 20.85
C SER A 143 35.78 -3.51 19.45
N SER A 144 36.77 -2.79 18.93
CA SER A 144 37.51 -3.12 17.72
C SER A 144 38.20 -4.48 17.87
N ARG A 145 37.66 -5.53 17.24
CA ARG A 145 38.31 -6.84 17.21
C ARG A 145 39.07 -7.03 15.90
N SER A 146 40.39 -7.02 16.03
CA SER A 146 41.40 -7.30 15.03
C SER A 146 41.17 -8.64 14.30
N LYS A 147 41.37 -8.61 12.97
CA LYS A 147 41.34 -9.79 12.10
C LYS A 147 42.51 -10.72 12.46
N SER A 148 42.25 -11.84 13.14
CA SER A 148 43.19 -12.96 13.22
C SER A 148 42.80 -14.04 12.21
N ARG A 149 43.63 -14.16 11.17
CA ARG A 149 43.64 -15.25 10.19
C ARG A 149 43.83 -16.59 10.92
N ARG A 150 43.00 -17.60 10.64
CA ARG A 150 43.35 -19.00 10.91
C ARG A 150 43.35 -19.83 9.63
N HIS A 151 44.51 -20.42 9.40
CA HIS A 151 44.91 -21.25 8.27
C HIS A 151 44.12 -22.56 8.16
N LYS A 152 43.83 -22.97 6.92
CA LYS A 152 43.52 -24.35 6.52
C LYS A 152 44.65 -25.28 6.97
N LYS A 153 44.35 -26.31 7.77
CA LYS A 153 45.20 -27.51 7.86
C LYS A 153 44.56 -28.62 7.03
N LYS A 154 45.28 -29.02 5.97
CA LYS A 154 45.10 -30.29 5.28
C LYS A 154 45.51 -31.40 6.25
N THR A 155 44.66 -32.42 6.41
CA THR A 155 45.07 -33.72 6.94
C THR A 155 44.73 -34.75 5.90
N THR A 156 45.78 -35.24 5.25
CA THR A 156 45.85 -36.50 4.54
C THR A 156 45.58 -37.64 5.54
N ARG A 157 44.81 -38.64 5.14
CA ARG A 157 45.00 -40.00 5.62
C ARG A 157 44.54 -40.97 4.55
N ASN A 158 45.49 -41.77 4.14
CA ASN A 158 45.45 -42.72 3.06
C ASN A 158 45.27 -44.11 3.67
N MET A 159 44.50 -44.94 2.95
CA MET A 159 44.65 -46.38 2.76
C MET A 159 43.92 -47.45 3.62
N HIS A 160 43.47 -48.45 2.85
CA HIS A 160 43.15 -49.87 3.12
C HIS A 160 41.83 -50.15 3.85
N GLY A 161 40.95 -51.07 3.46
CA GLY A 161 40.99 -52.24 2.58
C GLY A 161 40.04 -53.31 3.16
N HIS A 162 39.61 -54.29 2.35
CA HIS A 162 38.61 -55.38 2.59
C HIS A 162 37.17 -54.98 2.22
N ILE A 163 36.43 -55.69 1.34
CA ILE A 163 36.46 -57.08 0.85
C ILE A 163 36.23 -57.08 -0.66
#